data_AF-A0A7C1GT75-F1
#
_entry.id   AF-A0A7C1GT75-F1
#
_cell.length_a   1.000
_cell.length_b   1.000
_cell.length_c   1.000
_cell.angle_alpha   90.00
_cell.angle_beta   90.00
_cell.angle_gamma   90.00
#
_symmetry.space_group_name_H-M   'P 1'
#
loop_
_entity.id
_entity.type
_entity.pdbx_description
1 polymer ?
#
loop_
_entity_poly.entity_id
_entity_poly.type
_entity_poly.pdbx_seq_one_letter_code
_entity_poly.pdbx_strand_id
1 'polypeptide(L)'
;MLWGELATFLFGGEAVTSYSHANRTLLFDMEQEDWSDSLLGWADIPRDKLPRTAMSGAIVGEVSPAKAEALGLPKGVQMVLGGHDQCLNALGAGVISGGKAVCGIGTIECITPVFDFMPDAAPMLATGLSIE
;
A
#
# COMPACT_ATOMS: atom_id res chain seq x y z
N MET A 1 -8.18 8.81 3.62
CA MET A 1 -7.05 9.09 2.72
C MET A 1 -5.77 8.92 3.53
N LEU A 2 -4.92 7.97 3.13
CA LEU A 2 -3.62 7.71 3.76
C LEU A 2 -2.60 8.77 3.30
N TRP A 3 -1.52 8.96 4.06
CA TRP A 3 -0.54 10.03 3.81
C TRP A 3 0.09 9.96 2.40
N GLY A 4 0.33 8.77 1.86
CA GLY A 4 0.88 8.60 0.51
C GLY A 4 -0.06 9.13 -0.58
N GLU A 5 -1.35 8.86 -0.48
CA GLU A 5 -2.38 9.34 -1.41
C GLU A 5 -2.47 10.87 -1.37
N LEU A 6 -2.45 11.43 -0.15
CA LEU A 6 -2.45 12.88 0.04
C LEU A 6 -1.24 13.53 -0.64
N ALA A 7 -0.05 12.92 -0.55
CA ALA A 7 1.14 13.44 -1.21
C ALA A 7 0.94 13.51 -2.74
N THR A 8 0.46 12.44 -3.38
CA THR A 8 0.19 12.42 -4.83
C THR A 8 -0.80 13.51 -5.24
N PHE A 9 -1.86 13.71 -4.45
CA PHE A 9 -2.83 14.78 -4.66
C PHE A 9 -2.21 16.18 -4.50
N LEU A 10 -1.40 16.40 -3.46
CA LEU A 10 -0.77 17.70 -3.18
C LEU A 10 0.26 18.11 -4.24
N PHE A 11 0.87 17.15 -4.94
CA PHE A 11 1.75 17.40 -6.08
C PHE A 11 1.00 17.66 -7.40
N GLY A 12 -0.33 17.59 -7.39
CA GLY A 12 -1.20 17.90 -8.52
C GLY A 12 -1.59 16.69 -9.37
N GLY A 13 -1.40 15.48 -8.84
CA GLY A 13 -1.97 14.25 -9.41
C GLY A 13 -3.32 13.89 -8.80
N GLU A 14 -3.82 12.73 -9.18
CA GLU A 14 -4.95 12.09 -8.49
C GLU A 14 -4.47 11.42 -7.20
N ALA A 15 -5.37 11.24 -6.24
CA ALA A 15 -5.11 10.40 -5.08
C ALA A 15 -5.08 8.92 -5.51
N VAL A 16 -3.96 8.25 -5.25
CA VAL A 16 -3.75 6.84 -5.57
C VAL A 16 -3.17 6.11 -4.38
N THR A 17 -3.75 4.96 -4.04
CA THR A 17 -3.27 4.12 -2.94
C THR A 17 -2.53 2.90 -3.47
N SER A 18 -1.48 2.47 -2.77
CA SER A 18 -0.80 1.22 -3.14
C SER A 18 -1.55 0.02 -2.58
N TYR A 19 -1.44 -1.14 -3.22
CA TYR A 19 -2.07 -2.37 -2.71
C TYR A 19 -1.69 -2.64 -1.23
N SER A 20 -0.42 -2.47 -0.89
CA SER A 20 0.06 -2.65 0.49
C SER A 20 -0.57 -1.68 1.50
N HIS A 21 -0.91 -0.45 1.09
CA HIS A 21 -1.60 0.52 1.92
C HIS A 21 -3.11 0.26 1.96
N ALA A 22 -3.72 -0.06 0.81
CA ALA A 22 -5.12 -0.45 0.71
C ALA A 22 -5.42 -1.65 1.61
N ASN A 23 -4.55 -2.65 1.66
CA ASN A 23 -4.70 -3.82 2.52
C ASN A 23 -4.85 -3.45 4.01
N ARG A 24 -4.11 -2.44 4.49
CA ARG A 24 -4.18 -1.99 5.89
C ARG A 24 -5.50 -1.31 6.26
N THR A 25 -6.41 -1.12 5.31
CA THR A 25 -7.76 -0.59 5.59
C THR A 25 -8.78 -1.68 5.93
N LEU A 26 -8.46 -2.96 5.68
CA LEU A 26 -9.39 -4.09 5.76
C LEU A 26 -10.56 -4.01 4.76
N LEU A 27 -10.42 -3.21 3.68
CA LEU A 27 -11.42 -3.05 2.63
C LEU A 27 -10.94 -3.55 1.26
N PHE A 28 -9.69 -3.99 1.16
CA PHE A 28 -9.05 -4.41 -0.09
C PHE A 28 -9.22 -5.90 -0.32
N ASP A 29 -9.57 -6.27 -1.54
CA ASP A 29 -9.62 -7.65 -2.01
C ASP A 29 -8.29 -8.00 -2.68
N MET A 30 -7.53 -8.89 -2.07
CA MET A 30 -6.22 -9.31 -2.60
C MET A 30 -6.33 -10.12 -3.89
N GLU A 31 -7.43 -10.86 -4.10
CA GLU A 31 -7.61 -11.68 -5.31
C GLU A 31 -8.00 -10.80 -6.51
N GLN A 32 -8.79 -9.75 -6.26
CA GLN A 32 -9.21 -8.79 -7.29
C GLN A 32 -8.26 -7.60 -7.46
N GLU A 33 -7.29 -7.45 -6.55
CA GLU A 33 -6.36 -6.32 -6.48
C GLU A 33 -7.04 -4.93 -6.45
N ASP A 34 -8.24 -4.85 -5.89
CA ASP A 34 -9.05 -3.64 -5.81
C ASP A 34 -9.94 -3.66 -4.55
N TRP A 35 -10.72 -2.60 -4.33
CA TRP A 35 -11.64 -2.55 -3.20
C TRP A 35 -12.71 -3.64 -3.28
N SER A 36 -12.95 -4.30 -2.14
CA SER A 36 -13.98 -5.35 -2.01
C SER A 36 -15.37 -4.74 -1.89
N ASP A 37 -16.22 -4.88 -2.91
CA ASP A 37 -17.60 -4.38 -2.85
C ASP A 37 -18.41 -4.98 -1.69
N SER A 38 -18.08 -6.22 -1.29
CA SER A 38 -18.68 -6.86 -0.12
C SER A 38 -18.32 -6.09 1.16
N LEU A 39 -17.02 -5.89 1.43
CA LEU A 39 -16.57 -5.21 2.65
C LEU A 39 -17.03 -3.75 2.69
N LEU A 40 -17.02 -3.07 1.53
CA LEU A 40 -17.58 -1.73 1.39
C LEU A 40 -19.09 -1.70 1.71
N GLY A 41 -19.85 -2.68 1.22
CA GLY A 41 -21.27 -2.82 1.53
C GLY A 41 -21.53 -3.09 3.01
N TRP A 42 -20.71 -3.92 3.66
CA TRP A 42 -20.78 -4.17 5.11
C TRP A 42 -20.47 -2.92 5.94
N ALA A 43 -19.52 -2.10 5.50
CA ALA A 43 -19.11 -0.88 6.18
C ALA A 43 -19.94 0.36 5.81
N ASP A 44 -20.88 0.24 4.85
CA ASP A 44 -21.64 1.36 4.25
C ASP A 44 -20.72 2.47 3.71
N ILE A 45 -19.63 2.08 3.05
CA ILE A 45 -18.65 3.00 2.45
C ILE A 45 -18.86 3.08 0.94
N PRO A 46 -19.19 4.26 0.39
CA PRO A 46 -19.26 4.44 -1.05
C PRO A 46 -17.89 4.31 -1.71
N ARG A 47 -17.79 3.48 -2.76
CA ARG A 47 -16.53 3.21 -3.49
C ARG A 47 -15.88 4.48 -4.06
N ASP A 48 -16.69 5.44 -4.51
CA ASP A 48 -16.24 6.71 -5.09
C ASP A 48 -15.57 7.66 -4.08
N LYS A 49 -15.62 7.32 -2.78
CA LYS A 49 -14.87 8.02 -1.73
C LYS A 49 -13.47 7.47 -1.50
N LEU A 50 -13.15 6.33 -2.09
CA LEU A 50 -11.84 5.73 -2.00
C LEU A 50 -10.99 6.07 -3.24
N PRO A 51 -9.67 6.29 -3.06
CA PRO A 51 -8.78 6.50 -4.19
C PRO A 51 -8.68 5.23 -5.04
N ARG A 52 -8.27 5.37 -6.30
CA ARG A 52 -7.91 4.19 -7.11
C ARG A 52 -6.72 3.47 -6.47
N THR A 53 -6.70 2.14 -6.60
CA THR A 53 -5.59 1.29 -6.16
C THR A 53 -4.59 1.12 -7.30
N ALA A 54 -3.32 0.89 -6.97
CA ALA A 54 -2.28 0.50 -7.92
C ALA A 54 -1.15 -0.25 -7.22
N MET A 55 -0.36 -0.99 -8.00
CA MET A 55 0.83 -1.67 -7.47
C MET A 55 1.92 -0.66 -7.06
N SER A 56 2.67 -0.97 -6.02
CA SER A 56 3.89 -0.22 -5.66
C SER A 56 4.85 -0.17 -6.85
N GLY A 57 5.49 0.98 -7.07
CA GLY A 57 6.35 1.21 -8.24
C GLY A 57 5.62 1.70 -9.50
N ALA A 58 4.28 1.74 -9.50
CA ALA A 58 3.54 2.32 -10.61
C ALA A 58 3.80 3.84 -10.72
N ILE A 59 3.96 4.33 -11.96
CA ILE A 59 3.93 5.77 -12.25
C ILE A 59 2.47 6.22 -12.23
N VAL A 60 2.13 7.12 -11.32
CA VAL A 60 0.74 7.55 -11.09
C VAL A 60 0.43 8.93 -11.64
N GLY A 61 1.45 9.60 -12.20
CA GLY A 61 1.35 10.89 -12.87
C GLY A 61 2.68 11.63 -12.86
N GLU A 62 2.64 12.90 -13.24
CA GLU A 62 3.76 13.83 -13.12
C GLU A 62 3.42 14.92 -12.11
N VAL A 63 4.43 15.44 -11.42
CA VAL A 63 4.27 16.62 -10.57
C VAL A 63 3.79 17.78 -11.45
N SER A 64 2.70 18.41 -11.06
CA SER A 64 2.11 19.51 -11.83
C SER A 64 3.12 20.64 -12.05
N PRO A 65 3.09 21.35 -13.20
CA PRO A 65 4.06 22.39 -13.51
C PRO A 65 4.20 23.46 -12.41
N ALA A 66 3.09 23.89 -11.82
CA ALA A 66 3.07 24.89 -10.75
C ALA A 66 3.76 24.38 -9.47
N LYS A 67 3.58 23.10 -9.11
CA LYS A 67 4.25 22.50 -7.95
C LYS A 67 5.72 22.23 -8.22
N ALA A 68 6.06 21.78 -9.43
CA ALA A 68 7.44 21.58 -9.84
C ALA A 68 8.23 22.88 -9.77
N GLU A 69 7.68 23.98 -10.31
CA GLU A 69 8.28 25.32 -10.23
C GLU A 69 8.46 25.79 -8.79
N ALA A 70 7.41 25.68 -7.95
CA ALA A 70 7.46 26.09 -6.55
C ALA A 70 8.50 25.32 -5.72
N LEU A 71 8.84 24.08 -6.11
CA LEU A 71 9.81 23.21 -5.43
C LEU A 71 11.19 23.21 -6.10
N GLY A 72 11.38 23.94 -7.21
CA GLY A 72 12.63 23.93 -7.98
C GLY A 72 12.92 22.58 -8.67
N LEU A 73 11.88 21.79 -8.95
CA LEU A 73 11.99 20.51 -9.63
C LEU A 73 12.01 20.68 -11.16
N PRO A 74 12.70 19.81 -11.90
CA PRO A 74 12.57 19.75 -13.36
C PRO A 74 11.12 19.52 -13.82
N LYS A 75 10.82 19.93 -15.06
CA LYS A 75 9.54 19.56 -15.68
C LYS A 75 9.51 18.05 -15.96
N GLY A 76 8.33 17.45 -15.82
CA GLY A 76 8.12 16.02 -16.09
C GLY A 76 8.61 15.08 -14.97
N VAL A 77 8.82 15.59 -13.75
CA VAL A 77 9.15 14.72 -12.61
C VAL A 77 7.99 13.76 -12.35
N GLN A 78 8.28 12.47 -12.41
CA GLN A 78 7.30 11.41 -12.23
C GLN A 78 6.97 11.20 -10.75
N MET A 79 5.69 10.99 -10.47
CA MET A 79 5.23 10.47 -9.19
C MET A 79 5.18 8.96 -9.29
N VAL A 80 6.04 8.28 -8.53
CA VAL A 80 6.10 6.82 -8.44
C VAL A 80 5.54 6.40 -7.09
N LEU A 81 4.59 5.47 -7.12
CA LEU A 81 3.87 5.05 -5.92
C LEU A 81 4.79 4.22 -5.00
N GLY A 82 4.83 4.59 -3.73
CA GLY A 82 5.48 3.79 -2.68
C GLY A 82 4.60 2.66 -2.17
N GLY A 83 4.84 2.24 -0.93
CA GLY A 83 4.14 1.15 -0.26
C GLY A 83 4.17 1.29 1.25
N HIS A 84 3.51 0.36 1.94
CA HIS A 84 3.62 0.22 3.39
C HIS A 84 5.08 -0.02 3.77
N ASP A 85 5.53 0.64 4.84
CA ASP A 85 6.94 0.69 5.24
C ASP A 85 7.54 -0.71 5.48
N GLN A 86 6.81 -1.63 6.11
CA GLN A 86 7.26 -3.01 6.35
C GLN A 86 7.45 -3.79 5.06
N CYS A 87 6.55 -3.59 4.08
CA CYS A 87 6.68 -4.20 2.76
C CYS A 87 7.89 -3.64 2.01
N LEU A 88 8.11 -2.32 2.08
CA LEU A 88 9.28 -1.68 1.47
C LEU A 88 10.59 -2.03 2.19
N ASN A 89 10.55 -2.26 3.50
CA ASN A 89 11.69 -2.72 4.28
C ASN A 89 12.10 -4.14 3.86
N ALA A 90 11.14 -5.05 3.69
CA ALA A 90 11.39 -6.39 3.14
C ALA A 90 12.03 -6.32 1.74
N LEU A 91 11.49 -5.48 0.86
CA LEU A 91 12.06 -5.23 -0.47
C LEU A 91 13.50 -4.70 -0.39
N GLY A 92 13.74 -3.66 0.42
CA GLY A 92 15.06 -3.05 0.58
C GLY A 92 16.10 -3.98 1.21
N ALA A 93 15.66 -4.92 2.06
CA ALA A 93 16.51 -5.96 2.65
C ALA A 93 16.77 -7.15 1.71
N GLY A 94 16.19 -7.16 0.49
CA GLY A 94 16.29 -8.28 -0.45
C GLY A 94 15.49 -9.52 -0.04
N VAL A 95 14.54 -9.37 0.88
CA VAL A 95 13.62 -10.42 1.30
C VAL A 95 12.38 -10.35 0.41
N ILE A 96 12.50 -10.95 -0.78
CA ILE A 96 11.48 -10.88 -1.85
C ILE A 96 10.98 -12.26 -2.31
N SER A 97 11.28 -13.30 -1.55
CA SER A 97 10.88 -14.67 -1.82
C SER A 97 10.48 -15.36 -0.54
N GLY A 98 9.59 -16.35 -0.64
CA GLY A 98 9.12 -17.19 0.45
C GLY A 98 10.24 -17.82 1.28
N GLY A 99 9.91 -18.14 2.55
CA GLY A 99 10.83 -18.78 3.49
C GLY A 99 11.83 -17.83 4.15
N LYS A 100 11.67 -16.52 3.95
CA LYS A 100 12.48 -15.46 4.55
C LYS A 100 11.59 -14.47 5.29
N ALA A 101 12.17 -13.79 6.27
CA ALA A 101 11.53 -12.71 6.98
C ALA A 101 12.54 -11.61 7.30
N VAL A 102 12.05 -10.38 7.44
CA VAL A 102 12.81 -9.29 8.08
C VAL A 102 12.36 -9.18 9.52
N CYS A 103 13.32 -9.18 10.45
CA CYS A 103 13.07 -8.83 11.84
C CYS A 103 13.62 -7.43 12.11
N GLY A 104 12.72 -6.46 12.30
CA GLY A 104 13.05 -5.12 12.73
C GLY A 104 12.97 -5.02 14.25
N ILE A 105 14.11 -4.73 14.89
CA ILE A 105 14.20 -4.59 16.36
C ILE A 105 14.48 -3.11 16.68
N GLY A 106 13.48 -2.45 17.25
CA GLY A 106 13.59 -1.07 17.76
C GLY A 106 12.91 -0.96 19.11
N THR A 107 12.17 0.13 19.35
CA THR A 107 11.28 0.24 20.53
C THR A 107 10.21 -0.85 20.54
N ILE A 108 9.77 -1.27 19.36
CA ILE A 108 8.87 -2.40 19.13
C ILE A 108 9.57 -3.37 18.18
N GLU A 109 9.41 -4.66 18.43
CA GLU A 109 9.84 -5.71 17.51
C GLU A 109 8.75 -5.95 16.47
N CYS A 110 9.14 -6.05 15.21
CA CYS A 110 8.26 -6.47 14.14
C CYS A 110 8.95 -7.50 13.24
N ILE A 111 8.23 -8.58 12.93
CA ILE A 111 8.66 -9.59 11.98
C ILE A 111 7.75 -9.50 10.75
N THR A 112 8.36 -9.30 9.58
CA THR A 112 7.68 -9.27 8.28
C THR A 112 8.10 -10.50 7.48
N PRO A 113 7.35 -11.61 7.58
CA PRO A 113 7.55 -12.78 6.74
C PRO A 113 7.06 -12.51 5.31
N VAL A 114 7.78 -13.05 4.33
CA VAL A 114 7.37 -13.01 2.91
C VAL A 114 6.93 -14.40 2.47
N PHE A 115 5.88 -14.45 1.67
CA PHE A 115 5.29 -15.67 1.14
C PHE A 115 5.19 -15.57 -0.39
N ASP A 116 5.39 -16.70 -1.09
CA ASP A 116 5.24 -16.77 -2.55
C ASP A 116 3.77 -16.93 -2.99
N PHE A 117 2.87 -17.22 -2.04
CA PHE A 117 1.45 -17.42 -2.23
C PHE A 117 0.70 -17.03 -0.95
N MET A 118 -0.60 -16.75 -1.08
CA MET A 118 -1.45 -16.45 0.07
C MET A 118 -1.52 -17.68 1.01
N PRO A 119 -1.09 -17.56 2.28
CA PRO A 119 -1.12 -18.68 3.22
C PRO A 119 -2.55 -19.01 3.64
N ASP A 120 -2.79 -20.25 4.06
CA ASP A 120 -4.06 -20.65 4.67
C ASP A 120 -4.27 -19.89 5.98
N ALA A 121 -5.40 -19.20 6.06
CA ALA A 121 -5.83 -18.42 7.21
C ALA A 121 -6.28 -19.29 8.39
N ALA A 122 -6.81 -20.50 8.15
CA ALA A 122 -7.46 -21.30 9.19
C ALA A 122 -6.54 -21.64 10.39
N PRO A 123 -5.26 -22.01 10.20
CA PRO A 123 -4.34 -22.24 11.31
C PRO A 123 -4.08 -20.99 12.16
N MET A 124 -3.98 -19.81 11.52
CA MET A 124 -3.75 -18.55 12.22
C MET A 124 -4.98 -18.17 13.06
N LEU A 125 -6.18 -18.27 12.48
CA LEU A 125 -7.44 -18.03 13.22
C LEU A 125 -7.62 -19.00 14.39
N ALA A 126 -7.30 -20.29 14.19
CA ALA A 126 -7.40 -21.31 15.24
C ALA A 126 -6.48 -21.04 16.45
N THR A 127 -5.42 -20.25 16.26
CA THR A 127 -4.49 -19.84 17.34
C THR A 127 -4.84 -18.48 17.95
N GLY A 128 -5.98 -17.88 17.56
CA GLY A 128 -6.41 -16.58 18.04
C GLY A 128 -5.67 -15.40 17.42
N LEU A 129 -4.88 -15.64 16.36
CA LEU A 129 -4.28 -14.56 15.58
C LEU A 129 -5.35 -13.91 14.69
N SER A 130 -5.36 -12.59 14.68
CA SER A 130 -6.12 -11.83 13.70
C SER A 130 -5.35 -11.80 12.38
N ILE A 131 -6.07 -11.89 11.28
CA ILE A 131 -5.52 -11.77 9.93
C ILE A 131 -6.17 -10.54 9.32
N GLU A 132 -5.32 -9.59 8.96
CA GLU A 132 -5.65 -8.23 8.55
C GLU A 132 -4.86 -7.83 7.31
#